data_AF-A0AAE0A162-F1
#
_entry.id   AF-A0AAE0A162-F1
#
_cell.length_a   1.000
_cell.length_b   1.000
_cell.length_c   1.000
_cell.angle_alpha   90.00
_cell.angle_beta   90.00
_cell.angle_gamma   90.00
#
_symmetry.space_group_name_H-M   'P 1'
#
loop_
_entity.id
_entity.type
_entity.pdbx_description
1 polymer ?
#
loop_
_entity_poly.entity_id
_entity_poly.type
_entity_poly.pdbx_seq_one_letter_code
_entity_poly.pdbx_strand_id
1 'polypeptide(L)'
;MATRIGKGHRSLNLTLRKELNLYANVRPCCSLTGYKTRYDNVDLITIRENTIGEYSGLEHQRSTPEIKYEEVVIDNCRMMLVKNPALFDVLVMPNLYGDIISDLCAGLIDGLGLTSSCNIGEGGISLAEAVHGSAPDIAGKNLANPTALMLSAVTTLRHLELHGKADRIQNAILNTIAEGKYRTADLDGTSTTDFTKAIIDHL
;
A
#
# COMPACT_ATOMS: atom_id res chain seq x y z
N MET A 1 8.59 -11.33 0.30
CA MET A 1 9.64 -12.33 -0.03
C MET A 1 10.96 -11.60 -0.26
N ALA A 2 12.10 -12.15 0.20
CA ALA A 2 13.39 -11.48 0.02
C ALA A 2 13.94 -11.73 -1.40
N THR A 3 14.34 -10.65 -2.10
CA THR A 3 15.11 -10.74 -3.35
C THR A 3 16.56 -10.38 -3.05
N ARG A 4 17.54 -11.21 -3.46
CA ARG A 4 18.96 -10.89 -3.27
C ARG A 4 19.38 -9.79 -4.24
N ILE A 5 20.06 -8.75 -3.75
CA ILE A 5 20.60 -7.67 -4.59
C ILE A 5 21.89 -8.15 -5.26
N GLY A 6 21.98 -8.06 -6.59
CA GLY A 6 23.23 -8.17 -7.35
C GLY A 6 23.73 -9.58 -7.73
N LYS A 7 23.18 -10.68 -7.21
CA LYS A 7 23.46 -12.07 -7.66
C LYS A 7 22.28 -13.02 -7.45
N GLY A 8 21.84 -13.72 -8.50
CA GLY A 8 20.95 -14.89 -8.46
C GLY A 8 19.45 -14.60 -8.61
N HIS A 9 18.80 -15.43 -9.46
CA HIS A 9 17.37 -15.61 -9.82
C HIS A 9 16.43 -14.38 -9.88
N ARG A 10 15.56 -14.33 -10.91
CA ARG A 10 14.48 -13.34 -11.04
C ARG A 10 13.66 -13.27 -9.75
N SER A 11 13.28 -12.05 -9.35
CA SER A 11 12.42 -11.84 -8.17
C SER A 11 11.15 -12.69 -8.28
N LEU A 12 10.89 -13.52 -7.26
CA LEU A 12 9.72 -14.39 -7.23
C LEU A 12 8.41 -13.59 -7.29
N ASN A 13 8.38 -12.41 -6.66
CA ASN A 13 7.24 -11.48 -6.75
C ASN A 13 6.98 -11.05 -8.19
N LEU A 14 8.03 -10.70 -8.94
CA LEU A 14 7.90 -10.31 -10.34
C LEU A 14 7.45 -11.48 -11.21
N THR A 15 7.98 -12.69 -10.95
CA THR A 15 7.56 -13.89 -11.66
C THR A 15 6.07 -14.16 -11.44
N LEU A 16 5.60 -14.17 -10.19
CA LEU A 16 4.18 -14.40 -9.87
C LEU A 16 3.25 -13.40 -10.57
N ARG A 17 3.59 -12.10 -10.55
CA ARG A 17 2.80 -11.06 -11.22
C ARG A 17 2.70 -11.27 -12.72
N LYS A 18 3.78 -11.73 -13.36
CA LYS A 18 3.80 -11.99 -14.81
C LYS A 18 3.05 -13.26 -15.17
N GLU A 19 3.32 -14.36 -14.46
CA GLU A 19 2.67 -15.67 -14.73
C GLU A 19 1.15 -15.61 -14.50
N LEU A 20 0.70 -14.79 -13.54
CA LEU A 20 -0.73 -14.59 -13.24
C LEU A 20 -1.35 -13.38 -13.98
N ASN A 21 -0.59 -12.72 -14.86
CA ASN A 21 -1.01 -11.51 -15.59
C ASN A 21 -1.65 -10.43 -14.69
N LEU A 22 -1.02 -10.14 -13.55
CA LEU A 22 -1.46 -9.12 -12.59
C LEU A 22 -0.98 -7.73 -13.03
N TYR A 23 -1.67 -7.13 -14.01
CA TYR A 23 -1.26 -5.93 -14.73
C TYR A 23 -1.34 -4.62 -13.93
N ALA A 24 -2.15 -4.55 -12.88
CA ALA A 24 -2.29 -3.35 -12.06
C ALA A 24 -1.91 -3.62 -10.60
N ASN A 25 -1.08 -2.77 -10.02
CA ASN A 25 -0.82 -2.74 -8.58
C ASN A 25 -1.47 -1.50 -7.97
N VAL A 26 -2.49 -1.71 -7.13
CA VAL A 26 -3.26 -0.67 -6.46
C VAL A 26 -2.71 -0.48 -5.05
N ARG A 27 -2.33 0.75 -4.70
CA ARG A 27 -1.73 1.13 -3.41
C ARG A 27 -2.46 2.36 -2.84
N PRO A 28 -3.48 2.17 -1.99
CA PRO A 28 -4.08 3.27 -1.25
C PRO A 28 -3.12 3.80 -0.18
N CYS A 29 -3.15 5.10 0.05
CA CYS A 29 -2.36 5.80 1.05
C CYS A 29 -3.23 6.87 1.70
N CYS A 30 -3.61 6.62 2.95
CA CYS A 30 -4.53 7.48 3.70
C CYS A 30 -3.93 7.83 5.06
N SER A 31 -4.06 9.09 5.49
CA SER A 31 -3.71 9.54 6.84
C SER A 31 -4.49 8.74 7.88
N LEU A 32 -3.81 8.33 8.94
CA LEU A 32 -4.41 7.56 10.03
C LEU A 32 -4.99 8.50 11.08
N THR A 33 -6.26 8.29 11.42
CA THR A 33 -6.89 9.04 12.52
C THR A 33 -6.18 8.71 13.83
N GLY A 34 -5.87 9.75 14.63
CA GLY A 34 -5.22 9.60 15.93
C GLY A 34 -3.71 9.32 15.89
N TYR A 35 -3.08 9.21 14.71
CA TYR A 35 -1.63 9.15 14.55
C TYR A 35 -1.12 10.37 13.78
N LYS A 36 -0.30 11.19 14.42
CA LYS A 36 0.16 12.47 13.86
C LYS A 36 1.43 12.27 13.06
N THR A 37 1.39 12.62 11.78
CA THR A 37 2.58 12.70 10.92
C THR A 37 2.88 14.17 10.57
N ARG A 38 3.82 14.41 9.65
CA ARG A 38 4.06 15.75 9.09
C ARG A 38 2.90 16.24 8.21
N TYR A 39 2.13 15.30 7.65
CA TYR A 39 1.09 15.59 6.65
C TYR A 39 -0.27 15.18 7.20
N ASP A 40 -1.24 16.07 7.05
CA ASP A 40 -2.63 15.81 7.39
C ASP A 40 -3.44 15.62 6.10
N ASN A 41 -4.56 14.89 6.20
CA ASN A 41 -5.53 14.71 5.11
C ASN A 41 -4.92 14.15 3.81
N VAL A 42 -3.95 13.24 3.93
CA VAL A 42 -3.52 12.42 2.79
C VAL A 42 -4.63 11.41 2.50
N ASP A 43 -5.14 11.39 1.28
CA ASP A 43 -6.07 10.37 0.80
C ASP A 43 -5.89 10.24 -0.71
N LEU A 44 -5.03 9.31 -1.12
CA LEU A 44 -4.73 9.11 -2.53
C LEU A 44 -4.44 7.64 -2.83
N ILE A 45 -4.64 7.25 -4.09
CA ILE A 45 -4.39 5.89 -4.58
C ILE A 45 -3.39 5.95 -5.72
N THR A 46 -2.32 5.16 -5.61
CA THR A 46 -1.43 4.90 -6.75
C THR A 46 -1.87 3.63 -7.47
N ILE A 47 -2.05 3.73 -8.79
CA ILE A 47 -2.26 2.61 -9.72
C ILE A 47 -0.99 2.49 -10.57
N ARG A 48 -0.21 1.46 -10.28
CA ARG A 48 1.05 1.16 -10.93
C ARG A 48 0.86 0.08 -11.98
N GLU A 49 1.37 0.31 -13.19
CA GLU A 49 1.55 -0.73 -14.20
C GLU A 49 2.54 -1.80 -13.66
N ASN A 50 2.18 -3.09 -13.78
CA ASN A 50 2.82 -4.14 -12.99
C ASN A 50 3.31 -5.37 -13.79
N THR A 51 3.13 -5.41 -15.11
CA THR A 51 3.57 -6.50 -15.99
C THR A 51 4.70 -6.10 -16.93
N ILE A 52 4.80 -4.83 -17.30
CA ILE A 52 5.73 -4.30 -18.28
C ILE A 52 6.79 -3.43 -17.59
N GLY A 53 7.92 -3.16 -18.26
CA GLY A 53 8.97 -2.28 -17.77
C GLY A 53 8.99 -0.95 -18.51
N GLU A 54 9.75 0.01 -17.99
CA GLU A 54 9.82 1.42 -18.44
C GLU A 54 9.93 1.67 -19.94
N TYR A 55 10.49 0.75 -20.70
CA TYR A 55 10.83 0.95 -22.11
C TYR A 55 9.86 0.28 -23.10
N SER A 56 8.66 -0.12 -22.67
CA SER A 56 7.67 -0.68 -23.59
C SER A 56 6.99 0.36 -24.47
N GLY A 57 6.96 1.62 -24.04
CA GLY A 57 6.31 2.72 -24.78
C GLY A 57 4.80 2.53 -24.98
N LEU A 58 4.16 1.67 -24.19
CA LEU A 58 2.72 1.40 -24.27
C LEU A 58 1.97 2.24 -23.25
N GLU A 59 1.37 3.33 -23.73
CA GLU A 59 0.50 4.20 -22.94
C GLU A 59 -0.96 3.98 -23.36
N HIS A 60 -1.85 3.88 -22.38
CA HIS A 60 -3.29 3.75 -22.61
C HIS A 60 -3.99 4.98 -22.05
N GLN A 61 -4.62 5.76 -22.93
CA GLN A 61 -5.41 6.91 -22.54
C GLN A 61 -6.89 6.62 -22.77
N ARG A 62 -7.69 6.67 -21.70
CA ARG A 62 -9.14 6.59 -21.81
C ARG A 62 -9.75 7.64 -20.89
N SER A 63 -10.21 8.74 -21.47
CA SER A 63 -10.95 9.76 -20.74
C SER A 63 -12.41 9.33 -20.60
N THR A 64 -12.97 9.54 -19.41
CA THR A 64 -14.40 9.46 -19.17
C THR A 64 -14.88 10.86 -18.80
N PRO A 65 -16.05 11.33 -19.25
CA PRO A 65 -16.51 12.69 -18.98
C PRO A 65 -16.68 13.02 -17.49
N GLU A 66 -16.88 11.99 -16.66
CA GLU A 66 -17.12 12.12 -15.22
C GLU A 66 -15.84 12.27 -14.39
N ILE A 67 -14.69 11.83 -14.91
CA ILE A 67 -13.40 11.85 -14.20
C ILE A 67 -12.49 12.89 -14.83
N LYS A 68 -12.11 13.90 -14.04
CA LYS A 68 -11.13 14.91 -14.47
C LYS A 68 -9.78 14.23 -14.71
N TYR A 69 -9.25 14.40 -15.92
CA TYR A 69 -7.94 13.90 -16.30
C TYR A 69 -6.91 15.03 -16.31
N GLU A 70 -5.77 14.79 -15.67
CA GLU A 70 -4.62 15.69 -15.67
C GLU A 70 -3.32 14.90 -15.84
N GLU A 71 -2.36 15.49 -16.54
CA GLU A 71 -1.01 14.95 -16.69
C GLU A 71 -0.03 15.80 -15.89
N VAL A 72 0.92 15.14 -15.26
CA VAL A 72 1.98 15.80 -14.48
C VAL A 72 3.30 15.08 -14.69
N VAL A 73 4.35 15.85 -14.97
CA VAL A 73 5.71 15.30 -15.08
C VAL A 73 6.16 14.82 -13.70
N ILE A 74 6.88 13.70 -13.66
CA ILE A 74 7.22 12.98 -12.42
C ILE A 74 7.98 13.82 -11.38
N ASP A 75 8.81 14.76 -11.84
CA ASP A 75 9.56 15.69 -10.99
C ASP A 75 8.64 16.67 -10.24
N ASN A 76 7.70 17.28 -10.97
CA ASN A 76 6.69 18.16 -10.41
C ASN A 76 5.70 17.38 -9.54
N CYS A 77 5.30 16.17 -9.96
CA CYS A 77 4.44 15.28 -9.19
C CYS A 77 5.03 15.03 -7.80
N ARG A 78 6.30 14.59 -7.75
CA ARG A 78 7.03 14.40 -6.49
C ARG A 78 7.10 15.67 -5.66
N MET A 79 7.44 16.81 -6.27
CA MET A 79 7.52 18.09 -5.55
C MET A 79 6.17 18.47 -4.94
N MET A 80 5.09 18.30 -5.69
CA MET A 80 3.74 18.64 -5.24
C MET A 80 3.24 17.68 -4.16
N LEU A 81 3.53 16.37 -4.25
CA LEU A 81 3.21 15.39 -3.20
C LEU A 81 3.87 15.75 -1.86
N VAL A 82 5.13 16.18 -1.89
CA VAL A 82 5.85 16.61 -0.69
C VAL A 82 5.37 17.98 -0.18
N LYS A 83 4.82 18.84 -1.03
CA LYS A 83 4.32 20.16 -0.62
C LYS A 83 2.89 20.12 -0.09
N ASN A 84 2.01 19.44 -0.81
CA ASN A 84 0.60 19.31 -0.49
C ASN A 84 0.02 18.05 -1.17
N PRO A 85 0.08 16.89 -0.51
CA PRO A 85 -0.41 15.63 -1.09
C PRO A 85 -1.93 15.58 -1.26
N ALA A 86 -2.69 16.39 -0.51
CA ALA A 86 -4.16 16.48 -0.62
C ALA A 86 -4.66 17.05 -1.95
N LEU A 87 -3.76 17.46 -2.86
CA LEU A 87 -4.09 17.86 -4.22
C LEU A 87 -4.33 16.66 -5.15
N PHE A 88 -3.90 15.47 -4.75
CA PHE A 88 -4.00 14.26 -5.56
C PHE A 88 -5.10 13.35 -5.06
N ASP A 89 -5.69 12.60 -5.98
CA ASP A 89 -6.72 11.59 -5.72
C ASP A 89 -6.23 10.24 -6.27
N VAL A 90 -6.29 10.05 -7.60
CA VAL A 90 -5.79 8.84 -8.25
C VAL A 90 -4.58 9.15 -9.13
N LEU A 91 -3.47 8.44 -8.90
CA LEU A 91 -2.24 8.55 -9.66
C LEU A 91 -1.97 7.27 -10.45
N VAL A 92 -2.07 7.34 -11.78
CA VAL A 92 -1.77 6.21 -12.68
C VAL A 92 -0.40 6.40 -13.30
N MET A 93 0.47 5.38 -13.25
CA MET A 93 1.84 5.51 -13.74
C MET A 93 2.52 4.19 -14.14
N PRO A 94 3.58 4.26 -14.98
CA PRO A 94 4.46 3.13 -15.29
C PRO A 94 5.11 2.50 -14.06
N ASN A 95 5.71 1.33 -14.26
CA ASN A 95 6.16 0.43 -13.20
C ASN A 95 7.13 1.07 -12.19
N LEU A 96 8.23 1.67 -12.64
CA LEU A 96 9.27 2.29 -11.80
C LEU A 96 8.77 3.56 -11.13
N TYR A 97 8.04 4.41 -11.86
CA TYR A 97 7.44 5.60 -11.27
C TYR A 97 6.45 5.21 -10.18
N GLY A 98 5.65 4.17 -10.43
CA GLY A 98 4.73 3.59 -9.45
C GLY A 98 5.43 3.10 -8.20
N ASP A 99 6.55 2.40 -8.35
CA ASP A 99 7.38 1.94 -7.23
C ASP A 99 7.85 3.13 -6.37
N ILE A 100 8.46 4.13 -7.01
CA ILE A 100 9.05 5.28 -6.32
C ILE A 100 7.98 6.14 -5.65
N ILE A 101 6.90 6.47 -6.37
CA ILE A 101 5.87 7.37 -5.87
C ILE A 101 5.04 6.71 -4.77
N SER A 102 4.70 5.43 -4.90
CA SER A 102 3.91 4.79 -3.85
C SER A 102 4.70 4.60 -2.54
N ASP A 103 6.01 4.33 -2.60
CA ASP A 103 6.87 4.31 -1.43
C ASP A 103 7.06 5.71 -0.83
N LEU A 104 7.13 6.76 -1.67
CA LEU A 104 7.09 8.15 -1.20
C LEU A 104 5.79 8.43 -0.45
N CYS A 105 4.65 8.02 -0.99
CA CYS A 105 3.34 8.19 -0.37
C CYS A 105 3.28 7.47 0.98
N ALA A 106 3.80 6.24 1.07
CA ALA A 106 3.92 5.53 2.35
C ALA A 106 4.65 6.36 3.41
N GLY A 107 5.73 7.05 3.04
CA GLY A 107 6.44 7.97 3.94
C GLY A 107 5.67 9.23 4.33
N LEU A 108 4.66 9.65 3.56
CA LEU A 108 3.79 10.78 3.94
C LEU A 108 2.88 10.41 5.12
N ILE A 109 2.51 9.14 5.22
CA ILE A 109 1.66 8.59 6.29
C ILE A 109 2.47 7.81 7.34
N ASP A 110 3.76 8.14 7.49
CA ASP A 110 4.75 7.59 8.43
C ASP A 110 5.62 6.43 7.88
N GLY A 111 5.03 5.41 7.25
CA GLY A 111 5.87 4.39 6.63
C GLY A 111 5.17 3.18 6.04
N LEU A 112 6.02 2.28 5.51
CA LEU A 112 5.61 1.08 4.77
C LEU A 112 4.86 0.05 5.63
N GLY A 113 4.94 0.14 6.96
CA GLY A 113 4.22 -0.72 7.90
C GLY A 113 2.69 -0.57 7.83
N LEU A 114 2.22 0.49 7.18
CA LEU A 114 0.80 0.88 7.10
C LEU A 114 0.20 0.69 5.72
N THR A 115 1.03 0.58 4.68
CA THR A 115 0.58 0.55 3.29
C THR A 115 0.32 -0.86 2.80
N SER A 116 -0.95 -1.16 2.55
CA SER A 116 -1.38 -2.35 1.82
C SER A 116 -1.21 -2.18 0.30
N SER A 117 -1.16 -3.29 -0.42
CA SER A 117 -1.25 -3.29 -1.87
C SER A 117 -2.07 -4.48 -2.39
N CYS A 118 -2.65 -4.31 -3.58
CA CYS A 118 -3.33 -5.37 -4.28
C CYS A 118 -2.90 -5.40 -5.75
N ASN A 119 -2.43 -6.56 -6.19
CA ASN A 119 -2.12 -6.82 -7.59
C ASN A 119 -3.38 -7.42 -8.25
N ILE A 120 -3.91 -6.76 -9.26
CA ILE A 120 -5.14 -7.14 -9.97
C ILE A 120 -4.78 -7.68 -11.36
N GLY A 121 -5.38 -8.80 -11.72
CA GLY A 121 -5.33 -9.40 -13.06
C GLY A 121 -6.71 -9.61 -13.66
N GLU A 122 -6.77 -10.34 -14.77
CA GLU A 122 -8.02 -10.69 -15.44
C GLU A 122 -8.73 -11.87 -14.75
N GLY A 123 -10.01 -12.08 -15.07
CA GLY A 123 -10.77 -13.25 -14.59
C GLY A 123 -10.99 -13.31 -13.08
N GLY A 124 -10.89 -12.17 -12.39
CA GLY A 124 -11.05 -12.08 -10.93
C GLY A 124 -9.81 -12.55 -10.15
N ILE A 125 -8.67 -12.75 -10.81
CA ILE A 125 -7.41 -13.10 -10.12
C ILE A 125 -6.86 -11.84 -9.44
N SER A 126 -6.57 -11.96 -8.15
CA SER A 126 -5.95 -10.88 -7.37
C SER A 126 -4.95 -11.45 -6.36
N LEU A 127 -3.88 -10.71 -6.08
CA LEU A 127 -2.90 -11.01 -5.04
C LEU A 127 -2.69 -9.77 -4.17
N ALA A 128 -3.26 -9.78 -2.96
CA ALA A 128 -3.03 -8.74 -1.97
C ALA A 128 -1.78 -9.06 -1.13
N GLU A 129 -0.90 -8.07 -0.98
CA GLU A 129 0.35 -8.19 -0.22
C GLU A 129 0.67 -6.87 0.49
N ALA A 130 1.41 -6.93 1.59
CA ALA A 130 1.98 -5.72 2.17
C ALA A 130 3.04 -5.13 1.22
N VAL A 131 3.18 -3.80 1.20
CA VAL A 131 4.19 -3.15 0.34
C VAL A 131 5.61 -3.45 0.84
N HIS A 132 5.81 -3.52 2.15
CA HIS A 132 7.12 -3.66 2.76
C HIS A 132 7.79 -5.03 2.46
N GLY A 133 9.12 -5.04 2.57
CA GLY A 133 9.93 -6.24 2.42
C GLY A 133 9.91 -7.18 3.64
N SER A 134 10.92 -8.04 3.73
CA SER A 134 11.01 -9.07 4.79
C SER A 134 11.52 -8.58 6.15
N ALA A 135 12.03 -7.35 6.25
CA ALA A 135 12.53 -6.71 7.48
C ALA A 135 13.37 -7.66 8.38
N PRO A 136 14.50 -8.22 7.87
CA PRO A 136 15.25 -9.28 8.55
C PRO A 136 15.86 -8.85 9.89
N ASP A 137 16.10 -7.55 10.07
CA ASP A 137 16.62 -6.91 11.27
C ASP A 137 15.66 -6.97 12.46
N ILE A 138 14.35 -7.09 12.23
CA ILE A 138 13.31 -7.20 13.28
C ILE A 138 12.58 -8.56 13.29
N ALA A 139 12.92 -9.47 12.39
CA ALA A 139 12.33 -10.80 12.31
C ALA A 139 12.49 -11.57 13.64
N GLY A 140 11.39 -12.15 14.13
CA GLY A 140 11.36 -12.91 15.39
C GLY A 140 11.40 -12.08 16.67
N LYS A 141 11.44 -10.74 16.58
CA LYS A 141 11.56 -9.86 17.76
C LYS A 141 10.23 -9.36 18.34
N ASN A 142 9.09 -9.73 17.75
CA ASN A 142 7.76 -9.23 18.15
C ASN A 142 7.61 -7.69 18.02
N LEU A 143 8.27 -7.09 17.02
CA LEU A 143 8.27 -5.64 16.79
C LEU A 143 7.61 -5.22 15.45
N ALA A 144 7.31 -6.16 14.57
CA ALA A 144 6.77 -5.88 13.25
C ALA A 144 5.36 -5.30 13.34
N ASN A 145 5.05 -4.31 12.50
CA ASN A 145 3.69 -3.81 12.34
C ASN A 145 2.89 -4.71 11.39
N PRO A 146 1.82 -5.37 11.85
CA PRO A 146 1.01 -6.23 10.98
C PRO A 146 -0.02 -5.44 10.14
N THR A 147 -0.16 -4.11 10.34
CA THR A 147 -1.21 -3.27 9.76
C THR A 147 -1.27 -3.40 8.24
N ALA A 148 -0.15 -3.22 7.52
CA ALA A 148 -0.11 -3.33 6.07
C ALA A 148 -0.65 -4.67 5.56
N LEU A 149 -0.25 -5.79 6.18
CA LEU A 149 -0.70 -7.12 5.76
C LEU A 149 -2.18 -7.36 6.12
N MET A 150 -2.64 -6.89 7.27
CA MET A 150 -4.04 -6.98 7.68
C MET A 150 -4.95 -6.16 6.75
N LEU A 151 -4.54 -4.95 6.35
CA LEU A 151 -5.25 -4.13 5.37
C LEU A 151 -5.24 -4.75 3.97
N SER A 152 -4.17 -5.45 3.58
CA SER A 152 -4.18 -6.28 2.36
C SER A 152 -5.19 -7.42 2.47
N ALA A 153 -5.32 -8.07 3.63
CA ALA A 153 -6.37 -9.07 3.86
C ALA A 153 -7.78 -8.47 3.83
N VAL A 154 -7.99 -7.25 4.35
CA VAL A 154 -9.24 -6.50 4.19
C VAL A 154 -9.55 -6.30 2.70
N THR A 155 -8.56 -5.96 1.88
CA THR A 155 -8.73 -5.81 0.43
C THR A 155 -9.17 -7.12 -0.22
N THR A 156 -8.57 -8.24 0.17
CA THR A 156 -9.00 -9.58 -0.27
C THR A 156 -10.44 -9.88 0.13
N LEU A 157 -10.84 -9.55 1.36
CA LEU A 157 -12.23 -9.74 1.81
C LEU A 157 -13.22 -8.92 0.98
N ARG A 158 -12.86 -7.69 0.61
CA ARG A 158 -13.68 -6.87 -0.30
C ARG A 158 -13.77 -7.47 -1.69
N HIS A 159 -12.67 -8.01 -2.22
CA HIS A 159 -12.64 -8.72 -3.50
C HIS A 159 -13.50 -9.99 -3.50
N LEU A 160 -13.63 -10.65 -2.34
CA LEU A 160 -14.52 -11.79 -2.12
C LEU A 160 -15.98 -11.41 -1.77
N GLU A 161 -16.35 -10.14 -1.94
CA GLU A 161 -17.69 -9.59 -1.61
C GLU A 161 -18.07 -9.71 -0.12
N LEU A 162 -17.10 -9.92 0.77
CA LEU A 162 -17.28 -10.02 2.22
C LEU A 162 -17.20 -8.65 2.91
N HIS A 163 -17.90 -7.65 2.37
CA HIS A 163 -17.77 -6.23 2.77
C HIS A 163 -17.97 -6.00 4.26
N GLY A 164 -19.01 -6.58 4.88
CA GLY A 164 -19.25 -6.41 6.32
C GLY A 164 -18.13 -6.97 7.22
N LYS A 165 -17.43 -8.03 6.77
CA LYS A 165 -16.26 -8.54 7.51
C LYS A 165 -15.05 -7.64 7.29
N ALA A 166 -14.86 -7.17 6.07
CA ALA A 166 -13.81 -6.21 5.72
C ALA A 166 -13.93 -4.93 6.56
N ASP A 167 -15.13 -4.35 6.65
CA ASP A 167 -15.39 -3.12 7.41
C ASP A 167 -15.13 -3.31 8.90
N ARG A 168 -15.59 -4.43 9.49
CA ARG A 168 -15.33 -4.73 10.91
C ARG A 168 -13.84 -4.80 11.22
N ILE A 169 -13.08 -5.54 10.41
CA ILE A 169 -11.64 -5.70 10.62
C ILE A 169 -10.91 -4.37 10.38
N GLN A 170 -11.24 -3.65 9.32
CA GLN A 170 -10.64 -2.35 9.02
C GLN A 170 -10.87 -1.36 10.16
N ASN A 171 -12.11 -1.25 10.65
CA ASN A 171 -12.45 -0.35 11.75
C ASN A 171 -11.73 -0.74 13.04
N ALA A 172 -11.62 -2.03 13.37
CA ALA A 172 -10.88 -2.48 14.55
C ALA A 172 -9.39 -2.11 14.48
N ILE A 173 -8.74 -2.26 13.31
CA ILE A 173 -7.35 -1.83 13.09
C ILE A 173 -7.21 -0.32 13.28
N LEU A 174 -8.04 0.46 12.59
CA LEU A 174 -7.95 1.93 12.62
C LEU A 174 -8.25 2.49 14.02
N ASN A 175 -9.24 1.94 14.72
CA ASN A 175 -9.58 2.33 16.10
C ASN A 175 -8.44 2.02 17.07
N THR A 176 -7.82 0.83 16.97
CA THR A 176 -6.68 0.46 17.82
C THR A 176 -5.53 1.45 17.64
N ILE A 177 -5.22 1.81 16.40
CA ILE A 177 -4.19 2.81 16.10
C ILE A 177 -4.61 4.18 16.68
N ALA A 178 -5.85 4.60 16.47
CA ALA A 178 -6.35 5.90 16.90
C ALA A 178 -6.35 6.08 18.43
N GLU A 179 -6.69 5.04 19.19
CA GLU A 179 -6.64 5.04 20.66
C GLU A 179 -5.22 5.23 21.20
N GLY A 180 -4.22 4.73 20.47
CA GLY A 180 -2.81 4.88 20.79
C GLY A 180 -2.30 4.15 22.03
N LYS A 181 -3.15 3.35 22.68
CA LYS A 181 -2.78 2.57 23.88
C LYS A 181 -1.86 1.40 23.55
N TYR A 182 -2.12 0.70 22.45
CA TYR A 182 -1.33 -0.42 21.96
C TYR A 182 -0.95 -0.12 20.52
N ARG A 183 0.34 0.12 20.27
CA ARG A 183 0.92 0.37 18.95
C ARG A 183 2.18 -0.47 18.79
N THR A 184 2.67 -0.59 17.56
CA THR A 184 3.95 -1.24 17.24
C THR A 184 5.09 -0.23 17.23
N ALA A 185 6.33 -0.71 17.18
CA ALA A 185 7.53 0.10 17.40
C ALA A 185 7.72 1.25 16.40
N ASP A 186 7.26 1.06 15.17
CA ASP A 186 7.22 2.09 14.13
C ASP A 186 6.19 3.19 14.43
N LEU A 187 5.14 2.90 15.19
CA LEU A 187 4.13 3.87 15.63
C LEU A 187 4.27 4.23 17.12
N ASP A 188 5.51 4.35 17.60
CA ASP A 188 5.86 4.72 18.99
C ASP A 188 5.40 3.74 20.08
N GLY A 189 5.05 2.51 19.71
CA GLY A 189 4.67 1.44 20.63
C GLY A 189 5.76 0.38 20.81
N THR A 190 5.38 -0.85 21.20
CA THR A 190 6.38 -1.84 21.67
C THR A 190 6.14 -3.30 21.30
N SER A 191 4.94 -3.70 20.84
CA SER A 191 4.65 -5.13 20.65
C SER A 191 3.66 -5.43 19.52
N THR A 192 4.01 -6.38 18.64
CA THR A 192 3.10 -6.94 17.64
C THR A 192 1.97 -7.75 18.29
N THR A 193 2.28 -8.56 19.30
CA THR A 193 1.28 -9.40 19.99
C THR A 193 0.23 -8.56 20.70
N ASP A 194 0.64 -7.55 21.48
CA ASP A 194 -0.32 -6.71 22.21
C ASP A 194 -1.18 -5.89 21.25
N PHE A 195 -0.58 -5.38 20.17
CA PHE A 195 -1.32 -4.70 19.10
C PHE A 195 -2.37 -5.62 18.46
N THR A 196 -1.99 -6.86 18.13
CA THR A 196 -2.92 -7.84 17.55
C THR A 196 -4.04 -8.19 18.51
N LYS A 197 -3.74 -8.34 19.80
CA LYS A 197 -4.75 -8.62 20.82
C LYS A 197 -5.73 -7.46 20.97
N ALA A 198 -5.24 -6.22 21.00
CA ALA A 198 -6.08 -5.05 21.07
C ALA A 198 -7.03 -4.95 19.86
N ILE A 199 -6.56 -5.27 18.65
CA ILE A 199 -7.41 -5.35 17.46
C ILE A 199 -8.52 -6.39 17.64
N ILE A 200 -8.19 -7.57 18.17
CA ILE A 200 -9.17 -8.64 18.41
C ILE A 200 -10.23 -8.20 19.44
N ASP A 201 -9.83 -7.47 20.47
CA ASP A 201 -10.74 -6.93 21.49
C ASP A 201 -11.71 -5.88 20.91
N HIS A 202 -11.40 -5.29 19.74
CA HIS A 202 -12.21 -4.32 19.01
C HIS A 202 -13.16 -4.94 17.96
N LEU A 203 -13.18 -6.26 17.78
CA LEU A 203 -13.97 -6.95 16.73
C LEU A 203 -15.43 -7.25 17.06
#